data_AF-A0AAU3KYB6-F1
#
_entry.id   AF-A0AAU3KYB6-F1
#
_cell.length_a   1.000
_cell.length_b   1.000
_cell.length_c   1.000
_cell.angle_alpha   90.00
_cell.angle_beta   90.00
_cell.angle_gamma   90.00
#
_symmetry.space_group_name_H-M   'P 1'
#
loop_
_entity.id
_entity.type
_entity.pdbx_description
1 polymer ?
#
loop_
_entity_poly.entity_id
_entity_poly.type
_entity_poly.pdbx_seq_one_letter_code
_entity_poly.pdbx_strand_id
1 'polypeptide(L)'
;MRRLSAPGGFEHNAFGIRRRGMVTALATAVLLTGTIGFAQAGDAAPPPPAEPAVAAPPLTSAPAPGPAPAAPSSAPPVAPVTPVAPDQPAPVTTTPGAEPAPPVPVSPAPSTAPNTQKPWSTVFLLTSMPNSWENIGNPQPALEIWADGRAIERRNGQEIYGRVAAEATAAAATEVRALALADMGTANLTDQGAAIIDFMPAPPDQDVHLVVYSPGAVDGLTDDQKACRQRFTDVFQHLLNAFVAS
;
A
#
# COMPACT_ATOMS: atom_id res chain seq x y z
N MET A 1 14.73 45.96 14.47
CA MET A 1 13.81 44.79 14.44
C MET A 1 14.09 43.97 13.20
N ARG A 2 14.60 42.74 13.39
CA ARG A 2 14.41 41.51 12.57
C ARG A 2 15.51 40.52 12.95
N ARG A 3 15.12 39.47 13.69
CA ARG A 3 15.92 38.26 13.94
C ARG A 3 15.59 37.24 12.85
N LEU A 4 16.60 36.62 12.25
CA LEU A 4 16.56 35.40 11.44
C LEU A 4 17.78 34.60 11.90
N SER A 5 17.66 33.70 12.88
CA SER A 5 17.36 32.26 12.78
C SER A 5 18.24 31.50 11.77
N ALA A 6 19.12 30.66 12.32
CA ALA A 6 19.98 29.71 11.62
C ALA A 6 19.25 28.38 11.32
N PRO A 7 19.60 27.68 10.24
CA PRO A 7 19.38 26.24 10.11
C PRO A 7 20.66 25.45 10.41
N GLY A 8 20.50 24.42 11.26
CA GLY A 8 21.54 23.47 11.68
C GLY A 8 21.96 22.51 10.56
N GLY A 9 23.20 22.04 10.69
CA GLY A 9 23.85 21.11 9.76
C GLY A 9 23.35 19.67 9.91
N PHE A 10 23.29 18.99 8.77
CA PHE A 10 23.16 17.55 8.68
C PHE A 10 24.54 16.95 8.39
N GLU A 11 25.05 16.15 9.33
CA GLU A 11 26.22 15.30 9.15
C GLU A 11 25.87 14.11 8.26
N HIS A 12 26.56 13.98 7.12
CA HIS A 12 26.57 12.77 6.31
C HIS A 12 27.66 11.82 6.84
N ASN A 13 27.25 10.73 7.49
CA ASN A 13 28.11 9.58 7.71
C ASN A 13 28.09 8.68 6.46
N ALA A 14 29.25 8.63 5.78
CA ALA A 14 29.55 7.63 4.77
C ALA A 14 29.85 6.29 5.45
N PHE A 15 29.10 5.24 5.10
CA PHE A 15 29.51 3.87 5.36
C PHE A 15 29.29 3.04 4.09
N GLY A 16 30.35 2.87 3.33
CA GLY A 16 30.45 1.74 2.40
C GLY A 16 30.76 0.47 3.21
N ILE A 17 30.20 -0.66 2.79
CA ILE A 17 30.94 -1.92 2.50
C ILE A 17 29.91 -3.02 2.19
N ARG A 18 30.17 -3.67 1.06
CA ARG A 18 29.53 -4.88 0.52
C ARG A 18 29.41 -5.98 1.57
N ARG A 19 28.26 -6.66 1.64
CA ARG A 19 28.19 -8.14 1.72
C ARG A 19 26.98 -8.66 0.96
N ARG A 20 27.26 -9.38 -0.13
CA ARG A 20 26.38 -10.41 -0.68
C ARG A 20 26.24 -11.49 0.39
N GLY A 21 25.01 -11.71 0.85
CA GLY A 21 24.63 -12.86 1.66
C GLY A 21 23.39 -13.48 1.04
N MET A 22 23.56 -14.63 0.39
CA MET A 22 22.49 -15.55 0.05
C MET A 22 21.64 -15.81 1.30
N VAL A 23 20.34 -15.59 1.22
CA VAL A 23 19.37 -16.22 2.11
C VAL A 23 18.55 -17.17 1.26
N THR A 24 18.95 -18.44 1.29
CA THR A 24 18.12 -19.57 0.86
C THR A 24 17.00 -19.70 1.90
N ALA A 25 15.83 -19.16 1.60
CA ALA A 25 14.62 -19.50 2.35
C ALA A 25 14.00 -20.75 1.69
N LEU A 26 14.13 -21.88 2.39
CA LEU A 26 13.34 -23.08 2.13
C LEU A 26 11.86 -22.73 2.32
N ALA A 27 11.10 -22.65 1.23
CA ALA A 27 9.65 -22.66 1.29
C ALA A 27 9.19 -24.11 1.50
N THR A 28 8.90 -24.47 2.74
CA THR A 28 8.21 -25.72 3.06
C THR A 28 6.74 -25.57 2.68
N ALA A 29 6.38 -26.06 1.51
CA ALA A 29 4.98 -26.20 1.09
C ALA A 29 4.32 -27.30 1.94
N VAL A 30 3.48 -26.91 2.91
CA VAL A 30 2.53 -27.81 3.54
C VAL A 30 1.29 -27.86 2.65
N LEU A 31 1.24 -28.84 1.76
CA LEU A 31 0.02 -29.29 1.10
C LEU A 31 -0.85 -29.98 2.15
N LEU A 32 -1.82 -29.26 2.71
CA LEU A 32 -2.94 -29.90 3.43
C LEU A 32 -4.03 -30.23 2.41
N THR A 33 -3.96 -31.45 1.87
CA THR A 33 -5.03 -32.07 1.09
C THR A 33 -6.15 -32.47 2.04
N GLY A 34 -7.09 -31.56 2.28
CA GLY A 34 -8.32 -31.83 3.02
C GLY A 34 -9.42 -32.34 2.09
N THR A 35 -9.46 -33.64 1.84
CA THR A 35 -10.62 -34.32 1.27
C THR A 35 -11.75 -34.35 2.31
N ILE A 36 -12.73 -33.45 2.19
CA ILE A 36 -14.03 -33.61 2.86
C ILE A 36 -15.01 -34.08 1.80
N GLY A 37 -15.26 -35.39 1.80
CA GLY A 37 -16.34 -36.00 1.07
C GLY A 37 -17.66 -35.70 1.77
N PHE A 38 -18.56 -35.03 1.07
CA PHE A 38 -20.00 -35.11 1.34
C PHE A 38 -20.62 -35.94 0.22
N ALA A 39 -20.92 -37.20 0.54
CA ALA A 39 -21.91 -37.97 -0.18
C ALA A 39 -23.29 -37.43 0.23
N GLN A 40 -24.02 -36.84 -0.70
CA GLN A 40 -25.46 -36.67 -0.53
C GLN A 40 -26.18 -37.43 -1.64
N ALA A 41 -27.04 -38.34 -1.17
CA ALA A 41 -27.88 -39.24 -1.95
C ALA A 41 -28.84 -38.49 -2.86
N GLY A 42 -29.20 -39.16 -3.95
CA GLY A 42 -29.86 -38.60 -5.11
C GLY A 42 -31.26 -38.04 -4.86
N ASP A 43 -31.52 -36.95 -5.57
CA ASP A 43 -32.81 -36.66 -6.15
C ASP A 43 -32.54 -36.24 -7.60
N ALA A 44 -33.00 -37.05 -8.55
CA ALA A 44 -32.73 -36.83 -9.96
C ALA A 44 -33.61 -35.67 -10.45
N ALA A 45 -32.99 -34.50 -10.64
CA ALA A 45 -33.65 -33.36 -11.27
C ALA A 45 -34.16 -33.78 -12.67
N PRO A 46 -35.39 -33.38 -13.06
CA PRO A 46 -35.90 -33.62 -14.40
C PRO A 46 -34.99 -32.95 -15.45
N PRO A 47 -34.81 -33.57 -16.63
CA PRO A 47 -33.99 -32.98 -17.68
C PRO A 47 -34.55 -31.62 -18.09
N PRO A 48 -33.69 -30.63 -18.38
CA PRO A 48 -34.14 -29.33 -18.87
C PRO A 48 -34.90 -29.48 -20.20
N PRO A 49 -35.90 -28.62 -20.48
CA PRO A 49 -36.56 -28.59 -21.76
C PRO A 49 -35.55 -28.29 -22.88
N ALA A 50 -35.67 -29.01 -23.99
CA ALA A 50 -34.82 -28.81 -25.17
C ALA A 50 -34.90 -27.35 -25.65
N GLU A 51 -33.75 -26.67 -25.63
CA GLU A 51 -33.65 -25.32 -26.18
C GLU A 51 -33.95 -25.34 -27.69
N PRO A 52 -34.74 -24.39 -28.21
CA PRO A 52 -34.91 -24.25 -29.64
C PRO A 52 -33.56 -23.87 -30.27
N ALA A 53 -33.16 -24.63 -31.30
CA ALA A 53 -31.96 -24.38 -32.08
C ALA A 53 -31.98 -22.93 -32.62
N VAL A 54 -31.19 -22.06 -32.01
CA VAL A 54 -30.97 -20.70 -32.49
C VAL A 54 -30.06 -20.80 -33.72
N ALA A 55 -30.61 -20.35 -34.85
CA ALA A 55 -29.92 -20.29 -36.12
C ALA A 55 -28.58 -19.55 -35.99
N ALA A 56 -27.53 -20.15 -36.57
CA ALA A 56 -26.20 -19.57 -36.63
C ALA A 56 -26.25 -18.15 -37.25
N PRO A 57 -25.60 -17.14 -36.64
CA PRO A 57 -25.52 -15.81 -37.24
C PRO A 57 -24.66 -15.84 -38.52
N PRO A 58 -24.97 -14.99 -39.52
CA PRO A 58 -24.18 -14.91 -40.74
C PRO A 58 -22.76 -14.44 -40.43
N LEU A 59 -21.80 -15.11 -41.08
CA LEU A 59 -20.38 -14.73 -41.09
C LEU A 59 -20.26 -13.28 -41.57
N THR A 60 -19.95 -12.38 -40.65
CA THR A 60 -19.64 -10.98 -40.97
C THR A 60 -18.20 -10.91 -41.46
N SER A 61 -18.01 -10.33 -42.64
CA SER A 61 -16.74 -10.14 -43.32
C SER A 61 -15.66 -9.51 -42.44
N ALA A 62 -14.46 -10.09 -42.50
CA ALA A 62 -13.27 -9.59 -41.82
C ALA A 62 -12.91 -8.15 -42.26
N PRO A 63 -12.55 -7.24 -41.34
CA PRO A 63 -12.07 -5.92 -41.70
C PRO A 63 -10.68 -5.98 -42.35
N ALA A 64 -10.46 -5.10 -43.33
CA ALA A 64 -9.20 -4.96 -44.06
C ALA A 64 -8.02 -4.60 -43.12
N PRO A 65 -6.79 -5.05 -43.42
CA PRO A 65 -5.62 -4.71 -42.62
C PRO A 65 -5.35 -3.21 -42.67
N GLY A 66 -5.33 -2.58 -41.49
CA GLY A 66 -4.96 -1.18 -41.32
C GLY A 66 -3.47 -0.93 -41.63
N PRO A 67 -3.09 0.31 -41.99
CA PRO A 67 -1.73 0.65 -42.36
C PRO A 67 -0.74 0.48 -41.21
N ALA A 68 0.46 0.01 -41.56
CA ALA A 68 1.56 -0.27 -40.64
C ALA A 68 1.99 0.98 -39.83
N PRO A 69 2.39 0.81 -38.56
CA PRO A 69 2.84 1.91 -37.70
C PRO A 69 4.16 2.51 -38.20
N ALA A 70 4.23 3.84 -38.19
CA ALA A 70 5.43 4.59 -38.51
C ALA A 70 6.53 4.37 -37.46
N ALA A 71 7.77 4.27 -37.95
CA ALA A 71 8.96 4.05 -37.13
C ALA A 71 9.22 5.19 -36.12
N PRO A 72 9.76 4.90 -34.92
CA PRO A 72 10.10 5.92 -33.95
C PRO A 72 11.30 6.77 -34.41
N SER A 73 11.11 8.09 -34.37
CA SER A 73 12.15 9.09 -34.62
C SER A 73 13.19 9.08 -33.50
N SER A 74 14.47 8.91 -33.86
CA SER A 74 15.60 8.91 -32.94
C SER A 74 15.83 10.31 -32.35
N ALA A 75 15.77 10.42 -31.03
CA ALA A 75 16.21 11.62 -30.31
C ALA A 75 17.76 11.68 -30.23
N PRO A 76 18.37 12.88 -30.28
CA PRO A 76 19.83 13.04 -30.22
C PRO A 76 20.41 12.82 -28.80
N PRO A 77 21.69 12.42 -28.69
CA PRO A 77 22.34 12.14 -27.41
C PRO A 77 22.64 13.42 -26.60
N VAL A 78 22.34 13.37 -25.30
CA VAL A 78 22.68 14.41 -24.32
C VAL A 78 24.15 14.26 -23.91
N ALA A 79 24.90 15.37 -23.94
CA ALA A 79 26.33 15.43 -23.62
C ALA A 79 26.62 15.18 -22.12
N PRO A 80 27.80 14.64 -21.77
CA PRO A 80 28.19 14.39 -20.38
C PRO A 80 28.62 15.69 -19.67
N VAL A 81 28.13 15.87 -18.45
CA VAL A 81 28.56 16.92 -17.51
C VAL A 81 29.76 16.45 -16.68
N THR A 82 30.80 17.29 -16.66
CA THR A 82 32.07 17.07 -15.95
C THR A 82 31.93 17.33 -14.44
N PRO A 83 32.49 16.49 -13.55
CA PRO A 83 32.53 16.76 -12.11
C PRO A 83 33.68 17.71 -11.74
N VAL A 84 33.37 18.73 -10.94
CA VAL A 84 34.33 19.64 -10.29
C VAL A 84 34.92 18.98 -9.03
N ALA A 85 36.23 19.10 -8.86
CA ALA A 85 37.01 18.58 -7.74
C ALA A 85 36.83 19.40 -6.44
N PRO A 86 36.92 18.79 -5.24
CA PRO A 86 36.95 19.52 -3.98
C PRO A 86 38.38 19.95 -3.61
N ASP A 87 38.53 21.24 -3.29
CA ASP A 87 39.74 21.83 -2.72
C ASP A 87 39.82 21.59 -1.20
N GLN A 88 41.02 21.32 -0.70
CA GLN A 88 41.34 20.93 0.68
C GLN A 88 41.45 22.16 1.62
N PRO A 89 41.37 21.99 2.96
CA PRO A 89 41.29 23.10 3.91
C PRO A 89 42.66 23.59 4.39
N ALA A 90 42.71 24.85 4.81
CA ALA A 90 43.80 25.41 5.63
C ALA A 90 43.33 25.71 7.07
N PRO A 91 44.23 25.70 8.08
CA PRO A 91 43.89 25.68 9.51
C PRO A 91 44.03 27.05 10.22
N VAL A 92 43.84 27.03 11.55
CA VAL A 92 44.10 28.05 12.61
C VAL A 92 42.97 29.07 12.86
N THR A 93 42.60 29.52 14.07
CA THR A 93 43.35 29.81 15.31
C THR A 93 42.41 29.81 16.54
N THR A 94 42.98 29.44 17.69
CA THR A 94 42.47 29.44 19.06
C THR A 94 42.10 30.84 19.61
N THR A 95 41.00 30.96 20.36
CA THR A 95 40.80 32.05 21.34
C THR A 95 40.12 31.50 22.61
N PRO A 96 40.75 31.58 23.79
CA PRO A 96 40.11 31.27 25.07
C PRO A 96 39.71 32.55 25.84
N GLY A 97 38.56 32.51 26.53
CA GLY A 97 38.29 33.36 27.70
C GLY A 97 36.96 34.13 27.69
N ALA A 98 36.00 33.67 28.50
CA ALA A 98 35.01 34.53 29.19
C ALA A 98 34.31 33.75 30.32
N GLU A 99 34.85 33.97 31.52
CA GLU A 99 34.26 34.04 32.88
C GLU A 99 32.85 33.47 33.20
N PRO A 100 32.69 32.67 34.29
CA PRO A 100 31.39 32.21 34.78
C PRO A 100 30.71 33.24 35.70
N ALA A 101 29.47 33.62 35.36
CA ALA A 101 28.59 34.42 36.22
C ALA A 101 27.96 33.58 37.37
N PRO A 102 27.67 34.16 38.54
CA PRO A 102 27.20 33.43 39.72
C PRO A 102 25.75 32.92 39.60
N PRO A 103 25.39 31.85 40.33
CA PRO A 103 24.07 31.22 40.25
C PRO A 103 23.00 32.06 40.99
N VAL A 104 21.94 32.43 40.29
CA VAL A 104 20.69 32.92 40.90
C VAL A 104 19.77 31.74 41.26
N PRO A 105 19.09 31.76 42.43
CA PRO A 105 18.19 30.68 42.82
C PRO A 105 16.88 30.77 42.03
N VAL A 106 16.65 29.81 41.13
CA VAL A 106 15.37 29.68 40.41
C VAL A 106 14.33 28.98 41.30
N SER A 107 13.20 29.66 41.52
CA SER A 107 12.00 29.05 42.11
C SER A 107 11.50 27.90 41.22
N PRO A 108 10.97 26.80 41.79
CA PRO A 108 10.56 25.63 41.02
C PRO A 108 9.37 25.98 40.11
N ALA A 109 9.54 25.79 38.81
CA ALA A 109 8.47 25.89 37.83
C ALA A 109 7.41 24.81 38.11
N PRO A 110 6.10 25.09 37.88
CA PRO A 110 5.05 24.08 37.98
C PRO A 110 5.35 22.94 37.01
N SER A 111 5.31 21.72 37.53
CA SER A 111 5.55 20.50 36.77
C SER A 111 4.36 20.26 35.83
N THR A 112 4.45 20.78 34.61
CA THR A 112 3.58 20.37 33.51
C THR A 112 4.09 19.02 33.01
N ALA A 113 3.73 17.94 33.70
CA ALA A 113 3.88 16.62 33.11
C ALA A 113 2.98 16.59 31.86
N PRO A 114 3.53 16.39 30.65
CA PRO A 114 2.70 16.23 29.48
C PRO A 114 1.90 14.94 29.67
N ASN A 115 0.57 15.07 29.76
CA ASN A 115 -0.33 13.94 29.60
C ASN A 115 -0.02 13.32 28.23
N THR A 116 0.76 12.24 28.23
CA THR A 116 1.26 11.59 27.02
C THR A 116 0.17 10.66 26.52
N GLN A 117 -0.97 11.22 26.16
CA GLN A 117 -2.01 10.50 25.44
C GLN A 117 -1.43 10.23 24.05
N LYS A 118 -0.84 9.04 23.89
CA LYS A 118 -0.28 8.57 22.61
C LYS A 118 -1.35 8.81 21.54
N PRO A 119 -1.08 9.59 20.47
CA PRO A 119 -2.01 9.64 19.35
C PRO A 119 -2.18 8.21 18.89
N TRP A 120 -3.43 7.73 18.89
CA TRP A 120 -3.78 6.44 18.34
C TRP A 120 -3.25 6.42 16.91
N SER A 121 -2.22 5.60 16.67
CA SER A 121 -1.65 5.49 15.33
C SER A 121 -2.54 4.54 14.54
N THR A 122 -3.19 5.04 13.49
CA THR A 122 -3.88 4.23 12.50
C THR A 122 -2.87 3.26 11.88
N VAL A 123 -3.21 1.98 11.85
CA VAL A 123 -2.36 0.92 11.29
C VAL A 123 -2.88 0.48 9.93
N PHE A 124 -4.20 0.43 9.74
CA PHE A 124 -4.80 0.15 8.44
C PHE A 124 -5.87 1.18 8.08
N LEU A 125 -5.86 1.59 6.81
CA LEU A 125 -6.92 2.36 6.18
C LEU A 125 -7.35 1.65 4.88
N LEU A 126 -8.64 1.34 4.76
CA LEU A 126 -9.20 0.69 3.58
C LEU A 126 -10.11 1.70 2.89
N THR A 127 -9.79 2.05 1.64
CA THR A 127 -10.62 2.97 0.85
C THR A 127 -11.12 2.26 -0.40
N SER A 128 -12.43 2.30 -0.62
CA SER A 128 -13.05 1.83 -1.86
C SER A 128 -13.67 3.01 -2.58
N MET A 129 -13.19 3.28 -3.78
CA MET A 129 -13.69 4.34 -4.66
C MET A 129 -14.52 3.67 -5.76
N PRO A 130 -15.86 3.78 -5.74
CA PRO A 130 -16.68 3.22 -6.80
C PRO A 130 -16.43 3.95 -8.13
N ASN A 131 -16.97 3.42 -9.23
CA ASN A 131 -17.03 4.17 -10.47
C ASN A 131 -17.73 5.53 -10.24
N SER A 132 -17.30 6.57 -10.94
CA SER A 132 -17.78 7.95 -10.79
C SER A 132 -17.45 8.62 -9.45
N TRP A 133 -16.47 8.12 -8.68
CA TRP A 133 -16.05 8.73 -7.41
C TRP A 133 -15.59 10.19 -7.57
N GLU A 134 -15.14 10.60 -8.75
CA GLU A 134 -14.76 12.00 -9.03
C GLU A 134 -15.91 13.00 -8.79
N ASN A 135 -17.15 12.54 -8.86
CA ASN A 135 -18.33 13.35 -8.54
C ASN A 135 -18.71 13.30 -7.03
N ILE A 136 -18.07 12.41 -6.27
CA ILE A 136 -18.26 12.24 -4.83
C ILE A 136 -17.11 12.99 -4.15
N GLY A 137 -17.34 14.27 -3.82
CA GLY A 137 -16.32 15.26 -3.44
C GLY A 137 -15.35 14.93 -2.29
N ASN A 138 -15.44 13.74 -1.68
CA ASN A 138 -14.36 13.13 -0.89
C ASN A 138 -14.69 11.63 -0.58
N PRO A 139 -13.97 10.64 -1.13
CA PRO A 139 -14.16 9.25 -0.76
C PRO A 139 -13.68 9.01 0.68
N GLN A 140 -14.60 8.63 1.56
CA GLN A 140 -14.26 8.26 2.94
C GLN A 140 -13.72 6.82 2.99
N PRO A 141 -12.77 6.53 3.89
CA PRO A 141 -12.29 5.16 4.11
C PRO A 141 -13.42 4.29 4.64
N ALA A 142 -13.58 3.10 4.06
CA ALA A 142 -14.56 2.10 4.46
C ALA A 142 -14.24 1.50 5.83
N LEU A 143 -12.95 1.35 6.17
CA LEU A 143 -12.50 0.85 7.47
C LEU A 143 -11.21 1.55 7.89
N GLU A 144 -11.18 1.99 9.15
CA GLU A 144 -9.99 2.51 9.81
C GLU A 144 -9.70 1.66 11.05
N ILE A 145 -8.47 1.14 11.18
CA ILE A 145 -8.04 0.29 12.30
C ILE A 145 -6.86 0.95 12.99
N TRP A 146 -6.95 1.14 14.31
CA TRP A 146 -5.86 1.66 15.13
C TRP A 146 -5.00 0.54 15.73
N ALA A 147 -3.81 0.91 16.19
CA ALA A 147 -2.82 -0.03 16.74
C ALA A 147 -3.28 -0.87 17.94
N ASP A 148 -4.32 -0.43 18.67
CA ASP A 148 -4.90 -1.19 19.78
C ASP A 148 -6.09 -2.07 19.38
N GLY A 149 -6.32 -2.22 18.06
CA GLY A 149 -7.38 -3.04 17.48
C GLY A 149 -8.75 -2.38 17.52
N ARG A 150 -8.90 -1.17 18.06
CA ARG A 150 -10.13 -0.39 17.84
C ARG A 150 -10.26 -0.06 16.36
N ALA A 151 -11.49 0.00 15.88
CA ALA A 151 -11.77 0.31 14.49
C ALA A 151 -13.06 1.11 14.31
N ILE A 152 -13.15 1.85 13.21
CA ILE A 152 -14.39 2.44 12.70
C ILE A 152 -14.65 1.88 11.31
N GLU A 153 -15.81 1.26 11.12
CA GLU A 153 -16.36 0.95 9.80
C GLU A 153 -17.28 2.08 9.35
N ARG A 154 -17.16 2.52 8.10
CA ARG A 154 -18.04 3.51 7.48
C ARG A 154 -18.88 2.84 6.41
N ARG A 155 -20.19 2.71 6.67
CA ARG A 155 -21.15 2.08 5.75
C ARG A 155 -22.39 2.96 5.64
N ASN A 156 -22.83 3.24 4.42
CA ASN A 156 -24.03 4.04 4.15
C ASN A 156 -24.03 5.42 4.85
N GLY A 157 -22.87 6.06 4.98
CA GLY A 157 -22.73 7.36 5.65
C GLY A 157 -22.80 7.32 7.18
N GLN A 158 -22.84 6.13 7.79
CA GLN A 158 -22.78 5.96 9.24
C GLN A 158 -21.40 5.44 9.66
N GLU A 159 -20.89 5.97 10.78
CA GLU A 159 -19.71 5.46 11.46
C GLU A 159 -20.14 4.43 12.51
N ILE A 160 -19.60 3.22 12.42
CA ILE A 160 -19.85 2.11 13.33
C ILE A 160 -18.54 1.82 14.06
N TYR A 161 -18.55 1.98 15.38
CA TYR A 161 -17.40 1.71 16.22
C TYR A 161 -17.31 0.22 16.53
N GLY A 162 -16.10 -0.29 16.58
CA GLY A 162 -15.88 -1.71 16.85
C GLY A 162 -14.41 -2.05 17.05
N ARG A 163 -14.10 -3.31 16.80
CA ARG A 163 -12.74 -3.86 16.91
C ARG A 163 -12.43 -4.83 15.79
N VAL A 164 -11.15 -4.99 15.52
CA VAL A 164 -10.58 -6.05 14.68
C VAL A 164 -9.59 -6.84 15.53
N ALA A 165 -9.63 -8.17 15.43
CA ALA A 165 -8.73 -9.04 16.17
C ALA A 165 -7.26 -8.83 15.77
N ALA A 166 -6.33 -8.97 16.71
CA ALA A 166 -4.91 -8.76 16.47
C ALA A 166 -4.34 -9.79 15.48
N GLU A 167 -4.91 -10.99 15.46
CA GLU A 167 -4.54 -12.07 14.55
C GLU A 167 -4.87 -11.70 13.10
N ALA A 168 -6.02 -11.06 12.87
CA ALA A 168 -6.44 -10.61 11.54
C ALA A 168 -5.53 -9.48 11.01
N THR A 169 -5.20 -8.51 11.86
CA THR A 169 -4.29 -7.42 11.47
C THR A 169 -2.86 -7.91 11.24
N ALA A 170 -2.37 -8.88 12.03
CA ALA A 170 -1.06 -9.49 11.84
C ALA A 170 -0.97 -10.32 10.53
N ALA A 171 -2.02 -11.08 10.22
CA ALA A 171 -2.11 -11.83 8.97
C ALA A 171 -2.13 -10.88 7.75
N ALA A 172 -2.98 -9.84 7.80
CA ALA A 172 -3.03 -8.82 6.76
C ALA A 172 -1.69 -8.08 6.59
N ALA A 173 -1.01 -7.73 7.69
CA ALA A 173 0.28 -7.04 7.64
C ALA A 173 1.39 -7.87 6.96
N THR A 174 1.36 -9.19 7.14
CA THR A 174 2.27 -10.10 6.43
C THR A 174 1.98 -10.08 4.93
N GLU A 175 0.71 -10.17 4.57
CA GLU A 175 0.28 -10.30 3.18
C GLU A 175 0.44 -9.00 2.39
N VAL A 176 0.10 -7.85 2.99
CA VAL A 176 0.30 -6.52 2.38
C VAL A 176 1.78 -6.27 2.07
N ARG A 177 2.69 -6.66 2.97
CA ARG A 177 4.14 -6.56 2.71
C ARG A 177 4.59 -7.47 1.56
N ALA A 178 4.02 -8.66 1.45
CA ALA A 178 4.30 -9.54 0.32
C ALA A 178 3.77 -8.96 -1.01
N LEU A 179 2.57 -8.38 -1.01
CA LEU A 179 1.95 -7.74 -2.17
C LEU A 179 2.67 -6.45 -2.61
N ALA A 180 3.32 -5.74 -1.68
CA ALA A 180 4.15 -4.58 -2.00
C ALA A 180 5.32 -4.88 -2.95
N LEU A 181 5.73 -6.15 -3.02
CA LEU A 181 6.80 -6.63 -3.89
C LEU A 181 6.28 -7.26 -5.19
N ALA A 182 4.97 -7.36 -5.35
CA ALA A 182 4.33 -8.01 -6.49
C ALA A 182 3.92 -7.01 -7.56
N ASP A 183 3.99 -7.44 -8.83
CA ASP A 183 3.37 -6.71 -9.93
C ASP A 183 1.89 -7.09 -10.03
N MET A 184 1.02 -6.12 -9.76
CA MET A 184 -0.43 -6.28 -9.90
C MET A 184 -0.93 -5.90 -11.31
N GLY A 185 -0.06 -5.36 -12.17
CA GLY A 185 -0.39 -4.94 -13.52
C GLY A 185 -1.43 -3.82 -13.61
N THR A 186 -1.75 -3.43 -14.83
CA THR A 186 -2.80 -2.46 -15.15
C THR A 186 -3.75 -3.11 -16.14
N ALA A 187 -5.02 -3.25 -15.76
CA ALA A 187 -6.03 -3.82 -16.64
C ALA A 187 -6.39 -2.84 -17.77
N ASN A 188 -6.83 -3.36 -18.92
CA ASN A 188 -7.22 -2.54 -20.07
C ASN A 188 -8.50 -1.72 -19.82
N LEU A 189 -9.35 -2.16 -18.88
CA LEU A 189 -10.55 -1.45 -18.45
C LEU A 189 -10.22 -0.57 -17.24
N THR A 190 -10.34 0.75 -17.37
CA THR A 190 -9.92 1.72 -16.35
C THR A 190 -11.07 2.32 -15.52
N ASP A 191 -12.32 2.11 -15.94
CA ASP A 191 -13.46 2.88 -15.44
C ASP A 191 -14.29 2.11 -14.39
N GLN A 192 -13.65 1.29 -13.56
CA GLN A 192 -14.32 0.50 -12.51
C GLN A 192 -13.95 0.94 -11.09
N GLY A 193 -13.47 2.16 -10.94
CA GLY A 193 -13.05 2.70 -9.64
C GLY A 193 -11.71 2.16 -9.17
N ALA A 194 -11.46 2.23 -7.87
CA ALA A 194 -10.22 1.74 -7.27
C ALA A 194 -10.44 1.25 -5.84
N ALA A 195 -9.56 0.36 -5.38
CA ALA A 195 -9.46 -0.04 -3.99
C ALA A 195 -8.04 0.23 -3.47
N ILE A 196 -7.94 0.69 -2.23
CA ILE A 196 -6.70 1.13 -1.61
C ILE A 196 -6.57 0.47 -0.24
N ILE A 197 -5.37 -0.02 0.06
CA ILE A 197 -4.95 -0.42 1.40
C ILE A 197 -3.73 0.42 1.79
N ASP A 198 -3.89 1.26 2.80
CA ASP A 198 -2.77 1.90 3.49
C ASP A 198 -2.43 1.09 4.73
N PHE A 199 -1.18 0.66 4.84
CA PHE A 199 -0.63 0.01 6.03
C PHE A 199 0.48 0.88 6.61
N MET A 200 0.27 1.38 7.82
CA MET A 200 1.13 2.34 8.51
C MET A 200 1.63 1.73 9.83
N PRO A 201 2.62 0.83 9.81
CA PRO A 201 3.16 0.21 11.01
C PRO A 201 3.93 1.22 11.88
N ALA A 202 4.17 0.85 13.14
CA ALA A 202 5.07 1.64 13.97
C ALA A 202 6.52 1.55 13.45
N PRO A 203 7.32 2.64 13.55
CA PRO A 203 8.74 2.60 13.23
C PRO A 203 9.47 1.48 13.98
N PRO A 204 10.48 0.83 13.36
CA PRO A 204 11.20 1.24 12.15
C PRO A 204 10.63 0.72 10.83
N ASP A 205 9.49 0.03 10.87
CA ASP A 205 8.86 -0.49 9.66
C ASP A 205 8.39 0.67 8.75
N GLN A 206 8.37 0.43 7.43
CA GLN A 206 7.93 1.41 6.44
C GLN A 206 6.44 1.28 6.13
N ASP A 207 5.83 2.41 5.82
CA ASP A 207 4.47 2.48 5.30
C ASP A 207 4.37 1.78 3.95
N VAL A 208 3.26 1.08 3.72
CA VAL A 208 2.95 0.40 2.47
C VAL A 208 1.61 0.92 1.95
N HIS A 209 1.62 1.43 0.73
CA HIS A 209 0.45 1.92 0.02
C HIS A 209 0.18 1.05 -1.20
N LEU A 210 -0.91 0.29 -1.17
CA LEU A 210 -1.34 -0.56 -2.28
C LEU A 210 -2.59 0.02 -2.92
N VAL A 211 -2.56 0.21 -4.25
CA VAL A 211 -3.70 0.69 -5.04
C VAL A 211 -3.94 -0.27 -6.19
N VAL A 212 -5.20 -0.71 -6.32
CA VAL A 212 -5.66 -1.46 -7.49
C VAL A 212 -6.75 -0.66 -8.19
N TYR A 213 -6.43 -0.17 -9.39
CA TYR A 213 -7.40 0.40 -10.31
C TYR A 213 -8.19 -0.70 -11.00
N SER A 214 -9.50 -0.50 -11.11
CA SER A 214 -10.46 -1.48 -11.62
C SER A 214 -10.25 -2.86 -11.01
N PRO A 215 -10.47 -3.03 -9.70
CA PRO A 215 -10.11 -4.27 -8.99
C PRO A 215 -10.84 -5.52 -9.52
N GLY A 216 -11.98 -5.36 -10.20
CA GLY A 216 -12.69 -6.46 -10.88
C GLY A 216 -12.25 -6.74 -12.32
N ALA A 217 -11.42 -5.89 -12.92
CA ALA A 217 -11.00 -6.05 -14.31
C ALA A 217 -9.76 -6.97 -14.41
N VAL A 218 -9.84 -7.95 -15.30
CA VAL A 218 -8.78 -8.96 -15.53
C VAL A 218 -8.23 -8.97 -16.96
N ASP A 219 -8.88 -8.23 -17.87
CA ASP A 219 -8.50 -8.17 -19.27
C ASP A 219 -7.14 -7.49 -19.45
N GLY A 220 -6.26 -8.17 -20.19
CA GLY A 220 -4.89 -7.71 -20.44
C GLY A 220 -3.88 -8.10 -19.35
N LEU A 221 -4.30 -8.79 -18.28
CA LEU A 221 -3.41 -9.22 -17.21
C LEU A 221 -2.83 -10.63 -17.44
N THR A 222 -1.60 -10.85 -16.97
CA THR A 222 -1.02 -12.19 -16.84
C THR A 222 -1.67 -12.96 -15.69
N ASP A 223 -1.49 -14.28 -15.66
CA ASP A 223 -2.08 -15.10 -14.59
C ASP A 223 -1.49 -14.79 -13.21
N ASP A 224 -0.19 -14.46 -13.14
CA ASP A 224 0.46 -14.00 -11.91
C ASP A 224 -0.13 -12.67 -11.41
N GLN A 225 -0.38 -11.72 -12.32
CA GLN A 225 -1.01 -10.43 -11.98
C GLN A 225 -2.45 -10.64 -11.47
N LYS A 226 -3.23 -11.52 -12.12
CA LYS A 226 -4.58 -11.88 -11.65
C LYS A 226 -4.54 -12.49 -10.25
N ALA A 227 -3.60 -13.41 -10.00
CA ALA A 227 -3.42 -14.02 -8.69
C ALA A 227 -3.04 -13.00 -7.61
N CYS A 228 -2.16 -12.04 -7.93
CA CYS A 228 -1.80 -10.96 -7.00
C CYS A 228 -2.98 -10.02 -6.71
N ARG A 229 -3.78 -9.68 -7.72
CA ARG A 229 -5.01 -8.89 -7.53
C ARG A 229 -6.07 -9.65 -6.71
N GLN A 230 -6.18 -10.96 -6.88
CA GLN A 230 -7.07 -11.77 -6.05
C GLN A 230 -6.62 -11.74 -4.59
N ARG A 231 -5.32 -11.93 -4.32
CA ARG A 231 -4.76 -11.82 -2.97
C ARG A 231 -5.00 -10.44 -2.34
N PHE A 232 -4.86 -9.37 -3.11
CA PHE A 232 -5.22 -8.02 -2.66
C PHE A 232 -6.70 -7.94 -2.22
N THR A 233 -7.61 -8.44 -3.06
CA THR A 233 -9.05 -8.50 -2.75
C THR A 233 -9.31 -9.31 -1.49
N ASP A 234 -8.64 -10.45 -1.34
CA ASP A 234 -8.79 -11.33 -0.18
C ASP A 234 -8.36 -10.64 1.12
N VAL A 235 -7.24 -9.90 1.12
CA VAL A 235 -6.82 -9.09 2.29
C VAL A 235 -7.84 -8.02 2.61
N PHE A 236 -8.31 -7.30 1.59
CA PHE A 236 -9.28 -6.22 1.77
C PHE A 236 -10.57 -6.75 2.43
N GLN A 237 -11.09 -7.87 1.91
CA GLN A 237 -12.29 -8.52 2.45
C GLN A 237 -12.03 -9.16 3.82
N HIS A 238 -10.85 -9.73 4.05
CA HIS A 238 -10.48 -10.31 5.34
C HIS A 238 -10.57 -9.27 6.46
N LEU A 239 -10.02 -8.07 6.26
CA LEU A 239 -10.07 -7.01 7.26
C LEU A 239 -11.49 -6.48 7.49
N LEU A 240 -12.29 -6.31 6.44
CA LEU A 240 -13.71 -5.93 6.56
C LEU A 240 -14.52 -6.99 7.32
N ASN A 241 -14.32 -8.27 7.00
CA ASN A 241 -15.05 -9.36 7.63
C ASN A 241 -14.59 -9.64 9.08
N ALA A 242 -13.36 -9.26 9.43
CA ALA A 242 -12.83 -9.37 10.79
C ALA A 242 -13.32 -8.26 11.73
N PHE A 243 -14.00 -7.23 11.20
CA PHE A 243 -14.60 -6.17 12.01
C PHE A 243 -15.79 -6.68 12.81
N VAL A 244 -15.82 -6.34 14.09
CA VAL A 244 -16.91 -6.65 15.02
C VAL A 244 -17.37 -5.36 15.68
N ALA A 245 -18.63 -4.98 15.42
CA ALA A 245 -19.25 -3.82 16.04
C ALA A 245 -19.34 -3.95 17.56
N SER A 246 -19.23 -2.82 18.28
CA SER A 246 -19.29 -2.74 19.75
C SER A 246 -20.44 -1.89 20.25
#